data_AF-A0A3N5QTP3-F1
#
_entry.id   AF-A0A3N5QTP3-F1
#
_cell.length_a   1.000
_cell.length_b   1.000
_cell.length_c   1.000
_cell.angle_alpha   90.00
_cell.angle_beta   90.00
_cell.angle_gamma   90.00
#
_symmetry.space_group_name_H-M   'P 1'
#
loop_
_entity.id
_entity.type
_entity.pdbx_description
1 polymer ?
#
loop_
_entity_poly.entity_id
_entity_poly.type
_entity_poly.pdbx_seq_one_letter_code
_entity_poly.pdbx_strand_id
1 'polypeptide(L)'
;PGYLDRLLQQKRLADLKSVQQLYIEAQGTQMKLTNPEEQLDELRRFQRWELLRIGVCDFFGLFDLRRVTVQLSLLADALTRSCLSHAYAESGISPQGFCVIAMGKLGGEELNYSSDIDLLFLAESSSSVHWRIGQRLIKALTGASAAGFMYRVDMRLRPWGTAGELVSSVDSHLGYLAQHARLWEKQSMLKARVIAGDLALGNSFLKRAAPLLFQAPGDQVRESVRLMKKKIEDGLKQKGRLWGEVKLGEGSIRDVEFVVQYLQLVHGGEQPAVRTFNTLDALVRLADMGFLHADEYRLLSDGYVFLRSVEHALQLMHNKQVHELPRDEAELGYLARRLDFPASAQFLTHYQRHREAVRAVYNRYLGERDKVREQERSNEQPVLTRHLARLKGDYSAAFSEPDIERHAMLAQQITESKPAIVEAVPEGDQTRVTVVGYDYLGELSLIAGLLLVYGFDIVEGQVFTYAPAAKTRSSPSKRAAPRPAWARQAFRRPITRVSDSAVGNGGEDHRQKIVDVFRVRPQHGEAPADCWERYTADLLALL
;
A
#
# COMPACT_ATOMS: atom_id res chain seq x y z
N PRO A 1 -35.34 11.05 -12.82
CA PRO A 1 -36.57 10.85 -12.00
C PRO A 1 -36.69 9.42 -11.47
N GLY A 2 -36.86 8.39 -12.32
CA GLY A 2 -37.11 7.01 -11.84
C GLY A 2 -35.97 6.31 -11.08
N TYR A 3 -34.72 6.77 -11.21
CA TYR A 3 -33.60 6.16 -10.46
C TYR A 3 -33.67 6.40 -8.96
N LEU A 4 -34.19 7.55 -8.51
CA LEU A 4 -34.36 7.84 -7.08
C LEU A 4 -35.41 6.91 -6.48
N ASP A 5 -36.57 6.78 -7.14
CA ASP A 5 -37.64 5.87 -6.69
C ASP A 5 -37.15 4.43 -6.64
N ARG A 6 -36.38 4.00 -7.65
CA ARG A 6 -35.77 2.67 -7.70
C ARG A 6 -34.79 2.45 -6.54
N LEU A 7 -33.99 3.46 -6.18
CA LEU A 7 -33.09 3.39 -5.02
C LEU A 7 -33.88 3.23 -3.71
N LEU A 8 -34.95 4.02 -3.54
CA LEU A 8 -35.79 3.99 -2.33
C LEU A 8 -36.54 2.66 -2.15
N GLN A 9 -36.88 1.99 -3.24
CA GLN A 9 -37.60 0.71 -3.22
C GLN A 9 -36.67 -0.50 -3.06
N GLN A 10 -35.36 -0.35 -3.29
CA GLN A 10 -34.45 -1.49 -3.32
C GLN A 10 -33.95 -1.88 -1.93
N LYS A 11 -34.54 -2.96 -1.39
CA LYS A 11 -34.23 -3.50 -0.06
C LYS A 11 -32.82 -4.10 0.10
N ARG A 12 -32.10 -4.33 -1.00
CA ARG A 12 -30.81 -5.05 -1.03
C ARG A 12 -29.76 -4.32 -1.87
N LEU A 13 -29.57 -3.04 -1.57
CA LEU A 13 -28.66 -2.17 -2.32
C LEU A 13 -27.19 -2.63 -2.20
N ALA A 14 -26.79 -3.05 -1.00
CA ALA A 14 -25.43 -3.46 -0.66
C ALA A 14 -25.14 -4.96 -0.91
N ASP A 15 -26.01 -5.67 -1.64
CA ASP A 15 -25.68 -7.03 -2.06
C ASP A 15 -24.53 -6.98 -3.08
N LEU A 16 -23.50 -7.80 -2.84
CA LEU A 16 -22.43 -8.00 -3.81
C LEU A 16 -22.96 -8.90 -4.93
N LYS A 17 -22.83 -8.44 -6.16
CA LYS A 17 -23.21 -9.21 -7.34
C LYS A 17 -21.98 -9.87 -7.95
N SER A 18 -22.10 -11.15 -8.26
CA SER A 18 -21.13 -11.87 -9.09
C SER A 18 -21.22 -11.41 -10.54
N VAL A 19 -20.15 -11.63 -11.33
CA VAL A 19 -20.18 -11.39 -12.78
C VAL A 19 -21.32 -12.15 -13.47
N GLN A 20 -21.67 -13.35 -12.99
CA GLN A 20 -22.75 -14.15 -13.57
C GLN A 20 -24.12 -13.52 -13.30
N GLN A 21 -24.36 -13.03 -12.08
CA GLN A 21 -25.60 -12.31 -11.76
C GLN A 21 -25.72 -11.03 -12.58
N LEU A 22 -24.66 -10.21 -12.65
CA LEU A 22 -24.64 -8.99 -13.45
C LEU A 22 -24.89 -9.29 -14.94
N TYR A 23 -24.29 -10.35 -15.47
CA TYR A 23 -24.50 -10.79 -16.85
C TYR A 23 -25.96 -11.21 -17.09
N ILE A 24 -26.53 -12.05 -16.23
CA ILE A 24 -27.93 -12.50 -16.37
C ILE A 24 -28.90 -11.32 -16.28
N GLU A 25 -28.70 -10.40 -15.33
CA GLU A 25 -29.54 -9.21 -15.19
C GLU A 25 -29.43 -8.31 -16.43
N ALA A 26 -28.23 -8.08 -16.94
CA ALA A 26 -28.00 -7.30 -18.16
C ALA A 26 -28.64 -7.95 -19.41
N GLN A 27 -28.55 -9.28 -19.54
CA GLN A 27 -29.24 -10.01 -20.60
C GLN A 27 -30.76 -9.92 -20.45
N GLY A 28 -31.27 -9.95 -19.21
CA GLY A 28 -32.69 -9.85 -18.91
C GLY A 28 -33.32 -8.52 -19.33
N THR A 29 -32.60 -7.40 -19.23
CA THR A 29 -33.13 -6.07 -19.61
C THR A 29 -33.37 -5.95 -21.12
N GLN A 30 -32.62 -6.70 -21.93
CA GLN A 30 -32.67 -6.61 -23.39
C GLN A 30 -33.44 -7.75 -24.07
N MET A 31 -33.82 -8.81 -23.34
CA MET A 31 -34.31 -10.08 -23.90
C MET A 31 -35.56 -9.94 -24.77
N LYS A 32 -36.41 -8.94 -24.51
CA LYS A 32 -37.67 -8.70 -25.25
C LYS A 32 -37.50 -7.83 -26.50
N LEU A 33 -36.31 -7.28 -26.71
CA LEU A 33 -36.02 -6.38 -27.82
C LEU A 33 -35.45 -7.18 -28.98
N THR A 34 -35.75 -6.76 -30.21
CA THR A 34 -35.25 -7.37 -31.44
C THR A 34 -34.27 -6.47 -32.18
N ASN A 35 -34.28 -5.16 -31.91
CA ASN A 35 -33.37 -4.20 -32.51
C ASN A 35 -32.03 -4.15 -31.75
N PRO A 36 -30.88 -4.45 -32.39
CA PRO A 36 -29.57 -4.45 -31.73
C PRO A 36 -29.18 -3.12 -31.08
N GLU A 37 -29.54 -1.99 -31.68
CA GLU A 37 -29.19 -0.67 -31.12
C GLU A 37 -30.01 -0.38 -29.85
N GLU A 38 -31.29 -0.77 -29.81
CA GLU A 38 -32.13 -0.67 -28.61
C GLU A 38 -31.66 -1.61 -27.50
N GLN A 39 -31.24 -2.81 -27.87
CA GLN A 39 -30.62 -3.77 -26.96
C GLN A 39 -29.35 -3.19 -26.30
N LEU A 40 -28.46 -2.57 -27.08
CA LEU A 40 -27.29 -1.88 -26.55
C LEU A 40 -27.67 -0.66 -25.67
N ASP A 41 -28.76 0.05 -25.99
CA ASP A 41 -29.27 1.14 -25.16
C ASP A 41 -29.75 0.66 -23.79
N GLU A 42 -30.42 -0.49 -23.70
CA GLU A 42 -30.78 -1.07 -22.40
C GLU A 42 -29.56 -1.51 -21.59
N LEU A 43 -28.51 -2.02 -22.23
CA LEU A 43 -27.24 -2.30 -21.56
C LEU A 43 -26.58 -1.03 -21.00
N ARG A 44 -26.64 0.11 -21.73
CA ARG A 44 -26.15 1.42 -21.23
C ARG A 44 -26.97 1.90 -20.02
N ARG A 45 -28.29 1.73 -20.04
CA ARG A 45 -29.16 2.06 -18.88
C ARG A 45 -28.87 1.16 -17.70
N PHE A 46 -28.67 -0.14 -17.92
CA PHE A 46 -28.27 -1.10 -16.89
C PHE A 46 -26.93 -0.69 -16.25
N GLN A 47 -25.92 -0.34 -17.06
CA GLN A 47 -24.65 0.14 -16.53
C GLN A 47 -24.82 1.38 -15.65
N ARG A 48 -25.54 2.40 -16.13
CA ARG A 48 -25.80 3.63 -15.36
C ARG A 48 -26.47 3.33 -14.02
N TRP A 49 -27.39 2.38 -14.03
CA TRP A 49 -28.05 1.92 -12.82
C TRP A 49 -27.08 1.27 -11.83
N GLU A 50 -26.26 0.33 -12.29
CA GLU A 50 -25.30 -0.36 -11.41
C GLU A 50 -24.19 0.58 -10.92
N LEU A 51 -23.73 1.52 -11.76
CA LEU A 51 -22.80 2.57 -11.33
C LEU A 51 -23.40 3.46 -10.24
N LEU A 52 -24.69 3.83 -10.36
CA LEU A 52 -25.39 4.57 -9.32
C LEU A 52 -25.51 3.75 -8.04
N ARG A 53 -25.90 2.47 -8.12
CA ARG A 53 -25.99 1.58 -6.96
C ARG A 53 -24.64 1.48 -6.23
N ILE A 54 -23.57 1.19 -6.98
CA ILE A 54 -22.21 1.09 -6.44
C ILE A 54 -21.78 2.42 -5.82
N GLY A 55 -22.03 3.54 -6.53
CA GLY A 55 -21.72 4.89 -6.05
C GLY A 55 -22.45 5.28 -4.77
N VAL A 56 -23.71 4.87 -4.63
CA VAL A 56 -24.49 5.09 -3.39
C VAL A 56 -23.94 4.22 -2.25
N CYS A 57 -23.59 2.96 -2.51
CA CYS A 57 -22.97 2.09 -1.51
C CYS A 57 -21.60 2.60 -1.05
N ASP A 58 -20.79 3.12 -1.97
CA ASP A 58 -19.52 3.78 -1.67
C ASP A 58 -19.74 5.04 -0.82
N PHE A 59 -20.65 5.92 -1.25
CA PHE A 59 -20.95 7.18 -0.57
C PHE A 59 -21.47 7.00 0.86
N PHE A 60 -22.30 5.99 1.12
CA PHE A 60 -22.81 5.70 2.46
C PHE A 60 -21.92 4.73 3.27
N GLY A 61 -20.72 4.39 2.78
CA GLY A 61 -19.80 3.50 3.47
C GLY A 61 -20.30 2.05 3.61
N LEU A 62 -21.25 1.63 2.76
CA LEU A 62 -21.76 0.26 2.71
C LEU A 62 -20.77 -0.68 2.01
N PHE A 63 -19.97 -0.16 1.08
CA PHE A 63 -18.83 -0.84 0.47
C PHE A 63 -17.52 -0.20 0.92
N ASP A 64 -16.53 -1.04 1.23
CA ASP A 64 -15.15 -0.60 1.30
C ASP A 64 -14.57 -0.44 -0.12
N LEU A 65 -13.41 0.19 -0.24
CA LEU A 65 -12.75 0.40 -1.53
C LEU A 65 -12.60 -0.90 -2.34
N ARG A 66 -12.26 -2.01 -1.67
CA ARG A 66 -12.08 -3.31 -2.32
C ARG A 66 -13.39 -3.79 -2.95
N ARG A 67 -14.50 -3.71 -2.24
CA ARG A 67 -15.83 -4.06 -2.76
C ARG A 67 -16.24 -3.13 -3.90
N VAL A 68 -16.00 -1.82 -3.78
CA VAL A 68 -16.30 -0.85 -4.86
C VAL A 68 -15.55 -1.23 -6.14
N THR A 69 -14.23 -1.35 -6.06
CA THR A 69 -13.37 -1.65 -7.21
C THR A 69 -13.68 -2.99 -7.86
N VAL A 70 -13.95 -4.04 -7.06
CA VAL A 70 -14.39 -5.34 -7.55
C VAL A 70 -15.75 -5.24 -8.24
N GLN A 71 -16.76 -4.62 -7.62
CA GLN A 71 -18.09 -4.49 -8.23
C GLN A 71 -18.06 -3.70 -9.55
N LEU A 72 -17.25 -2.63 -9.64
CA LEU A 72 -17.03 -1.88 -10.88
C LEU A 72 -16.38 -2.76 -11.97
N SER A 73 -15.40 -3.58 -11.59
CA SER A 73 -14.71 -4.49 -12.51
C SER A 73 -15.63 -5.61 -13.00
N LEU A 74 -16.40 -6.22 -12.10
CA LEU A 74 -17.36 -7.28 -12.47
C LEU A 74 -18.50 -6.75 -13.34
N LEU A 75 -18.91 -5.49 -13.18
CA LEU A 75 -19.85 -4.82 -14.08
C LEU A 75 -19.27 -4.67 -15.49
N ALA A 76 -18.01 -4.24 -15.60
CA ALA A 76 -17.33 -4.13 -16.88
C ALA A 76 -17.14 -5.49 -17.56
N ASP A 77 -16.80 -6.54 -16.79
CA ASP A 77 -16.71 -7.91 -17.29
C ASP A 77 -18.06 -8.40 -17.84
N ALA A 78 -19.15 -8.21 -17.09
CA ALA A 78 -20.49 -8.64 -17.48
C ALA A 78 -20.99 -7.92 -18.74
N LEU A 79 -20.74 -6.62 -18.86
CA LEU A 79 -21.08 -5.84 -20.04
C LEU A 79 -20.21 -6.23 -21.24
N THR A 80 -18.92 -6.50 -21.04
CA THR A 80 -18.04 -7.01 -22.09
C THR A 80 -18.54 -8.35 -22.62
N ARG A 81 -18.96 -9.27 -21.74
CA ARG A 81 -19.59 -10.54 -22.14
C ARG A 81 -20.88 -10.32 -22.94
N SER A 82 -21.75 -9.43 -22.47
CA SER A 82 -23.00 -9.10 -23.17
C SER A 82 -22.76 -8.51 -24.56
N CYS A 83 -21.86 -7.54 -24.69
CA CYS A 83 -21.48 -6.96 -25.97
C CYS A 83 -20.78 -7.95 -26.89
N LEU A 84 -20.02 -8.90 -26.36
CA LEU A 84 -19.41 -9.96 -27.16
C LEU A 84 -20.47 -10.93 -27.71
N SER A 85 -21.49 -11.27 -26.93
CA SER A 85 -22.64 -12.06 -27.41
C SER A 85 -23.35 -11.38 -28.59
N HIS A 86 -23.51 -10.06 -28.55
CA HIS A 86 -24.01 -9.26 -29.69
C HIS A 86 -23.10 -9.34 -30.90
N ALA A 87 -21.79 -9.14 -30.69
CA ALA A 87 -20.81 -9.22 -31.76
C ALA A 87 -20.82 -10.59 -32.47
N TYR A 88 -21.04 -11.68 -31.71
CA TYR A 88 -21.21 -13.02 -32.29
C TYR A 88 -22.52 -13.14 -33.08
N ALA A 89 -23.64 -12.73 -32.51
CA ALA A 89 -24.97 -12.83 -33.14
C ALA A 89 -25.03 -12.07 -34.48
N GLU A 90 -24.50 -10.84 -34.55
CA GLU A 90 -24.43 -10.07 -35.80
C GLU A 90 -23.51 -10.67 -36.87
N SER A 91 -22.60 -11.54 -36.44
CA SER A 91 -21.55 -12.09 -37.28
C SER A 91 -21.84 -13.50 -37.78
N GLY A 92 -22.78 -14.20 -37.15
CA GLY A 92 -23.10 -15.60 -37.44
C GLY A 92 -21.98 -16.58 -37.10
N ILE A 93 -20.99 -16.17 -36.29
CA ILE A 93 -19.77 -16.92 -36.01
C ILE A 93 -19.82 -17.55 -34.61
N SER A 94 -19.22 -18.74 -34.50
CA SER A 94 -19.09 -19.48 -33.24
C SER A 94 -18.30 -18.68 -32.19
N PRO A 95 -18.71 -18.71 -30.90
CA PRO A 95 -17.95 -18.12 -29.80
C PRO A 95 -16.57 -18.75 -29.52
N GLN A 96 -16.24 -19.87 -30.17
CA GLN A 96 -15.02 -20.65 -29.94
C GLN A 96 -13.80 -19.99 -30.61
N GLY A 97 -12.62 -20.16 -30.00
CA GLY A 97 -11.36 -19.73 -30.62
C GLY A 97 -11.06 -18.22 -30.56
N PHE A 98 -11.85 -17.44 -29.83
CA PHE A 98 -11.61 -16.01 -29.54
C PHE A 98 -11.82 -15.70 -28.06
N CYS A 99 -10.90 -14.98 -27.43
CA CYS A 99 -11.04 -14.55 -26.03
C CYS A 99 -10.61 -13.10 -25.81
N VAL A 100 -11.18 -12.51 -24.77
CA VAL A 100 -10.89 -11.15 -24.30
C VAL A 100 -10.14 -11.23 -22.98
N ILE A 101 -8.96 -10.62 -22.94
CA ILE A 101 -8.15 -10.47 -21.73
C ILE A 101 -8.24 -9.03 -21.26
N ALA A 102 -8.65 -8.84 -20.02
CA ALA A 102 -8.55 -7.57 -19.33
C ALA A 102 -7.14 -7.33 -18.83
N MET A 103 -6.70 -6.09 -18.95
CA MET A 103 -5.39 -5.60 -18.52
C MET A 103 -5.57 -4.45 -17.52
N GLY A 104 -4.45 -3.94 -17.00
CA GLY A 104 -4.45 -2.72 -16.19
C GLY A 104 -5.37 -2.82 -14.97
N LYS A 105 -6.19 -1.78 -14.74
CA LYS A 105 -7.11 -1.70 -13.61
C LYS A 105 -8.24 -2.73 -13.70
N LEU A 106 -8.79 -2.99 -14.89
CA LEU A 106 -9.84 -3.99 -15.06
C LEU A 106 -9.32 -5.41 -14.78
N GLY A 107 -8.14 -5.72 -15.31
CA GLY A 107 -7.48 -7.00 -15.09
C GLY A 107 -7.15 -7.23 -13.61
N GLY A 108 -6.73 -6.17 -12.91
CA GLY A 108 -6.46 -6.18 -11.48
C GLY A 108 -7.70 -6.24 -10.55
N GLU A 109 -8.92 -6.22 -11.08
CA GLU A 109 -10.17 -6.00 -10.34
C GLU A 109 -10.14 -4.70 -9.49
N GLU A 110 -9.53 -3.67 -10.08
CA GLU A 110 -9.17 -2.40 -9.48
C GLU A 110 -9.74 -1.23 -10.28
N LEU A 111 -10.90 -1.40 -10.92
CA LEU A 111 -11.50 -0.36 -11.75
C LEU A 111 -11.99 0.84 -10.90
N ASN A 112 -11.94 2.05 -11.46
CA ASN A 112 -12.59 3.25 -10.88
C ASN A 112 -13.79 3.67 -11.72
N TYR A 113 -14.61 4.58 -11.18
CA TYR A 113 -15.82 5.12 -11.84
C TYR A 113 -15.58 5.69 -13.24
N SER A 114 -14.47 6.41 -13.44
CA SER A 114 -14.12 7.00 -14.73
C SER A 114 -12.78 6.43 -15.19
N SER A 115 -12.74 5.15 -15.57
CA SER A 115 -11.56 4.49 -16.15
C SER A 115 -11.85 3.98 -17.55
N ASP A 116 -10.84 4.04 -18.42
CA ASP A 116 -10.84 3.26 -19.64
C ASP A 116 -10.67 1.77 -19.26
N ILE A 117 -11.17 0.87 -20.10
CA ILE A 117 -10.92 -0.56 -19.96
C ILE A 117 -9.83 -0.99 -20.93
N ASP A 118 -8.71 -1.46 -20.37
CA ASP A 118 -7.58 -1.96 -21.15
C ASP A 118 -7.85 -3.41 -21.55
N LEU A 119 -7.93 -3.70 -22.86
CA LEU A 119 -8.26 -5.03 -23.38
C LEU A 119 -7.21 -5.54 -24.37
N LEU A 120 -7.06 -6.86 -24.41
CA LEU A 120 -6.37 -7.60 -25.46
C LEU A 120 -7.34 -8.62 -26.07
N PHE A 121 -7.28 -8.79 -27.39
CA PHE A 121 -8.00 -9.84 -28.08
C PHE A 121 -7.02 -10.90 -28.58
N LEU A 122 -7.32 -12.14 -28.24
CA LEU A 122 -6.57 -13.31 -28.69
C LEU A 122 -7.48 -14.27 -29.42
N ALA A 123 -6.90 -14.97 -30.38
CA ALA A 123 -7.55 -16.07 -31.06
C ALA A 123 -6.62 -17.28 -31.22
N GLU A 124 -7.19 -18.46 -31.41
CA GLU A 124 -6.41 -19.67 -31.72
C GLU A 124 -5.61 -19.48 -33.01
N SER A 125 -6.25 -18.94 -34.05
CA SER A 125 -5.62 -18.46 -35.27
C SER A 125 -6.10 -17.05 -35.62
N SER A 126 -5.19 -16.21 -36.12
CA SER A 126 -5.56 -14.86 -36.59
C SER A 126 -6.36 -15.01 -37.88
N SER A 127 -7.57 -14.43 -37.92
CA SER A 127 -8.45 -14.50 -39.07
C SER A 127 -9.24 -13.20 -39.23
N SER A 128 -9.65 -12.89 -40.47
CA SER A 128 -10.53 -11.74 -40.77
C SER A 128 -11.89 -11.83 -40.06
N VAL A 129 -12.29 -13.03 -39.67
CA VAL A 129 -13.48 -13.34 -38.86
C VAL A 129 -13.30 -12.80 -37.44
N HIS A 130 -12.22 -13.21 -36.75
CA HIS A 130 -11.93 -12.74 -35.39
C HIS A 130 -11.68 -11.23 -35.32
N TRP A 131 -11.05 -10.67 -36.35
CA TRP A 131 -10.90 -9.22 -36.50
C TRP A 131 -12.24 -8.47 -36.47
N ARG A 132 -13.23 -8.94 -37.25
CA ARG A 132 -14.57 -8.34 -37.31
C ARG A 132 -15.30 -8.43 -35.98
N ILE A 133 -15.15 -9.55 -35.25
CA ILE A 133 -15.69 -9.70 -33.89
C ILE A 133 -15.08 -8.66 -32.96
N GLY A 134 -13.75 -8.51 -32.97
CA GLY A 134 -13.05 -7.51 -32.15
C GLY A 134 -13.51 -6.07 -32.44
N GLN A 135 -13.65 -5.71 -33.71
CA GLN A 135 -14.15 -4.38 -34.10
C GLN A 135 -15.59 -4.14 -33.64
N ARG A 136 -16.47 -5.13 -33.78
CA ARG A 136 -17.86 -5.05 -33.33
C ARG A 136 -17.97 -4.93 -31.81
N LEU A 137 -17.17 -5.71 -31.07
CA LEU A 137 -17.12 -5.62 -29.62
C LEU A 137 -16.70 -4.21 -29.17
N ILE A 138 -15.65 -3.65 -29.77
CA ILE A 138 -15.24 -2.27 -29.49
C ILE A 138 -16.38 -1.30 -29.79
N LYS A 139 -17.00 -1.40 -30.98
CA LYS A 139 -18.13 -0.54 -31.37
C LYS A 139 -19.29 -0.63 -30.36
N ALA A 140 -19.64 -1.82 -29.90
CA ALA A 140 -20.72 -2.03 -28.93
C ALA A 140 -20.42 -1.39 -27.57
N LEU A 141 -19.16 -1.49 -27.10
CA LEU A 141 -18.72 -0.90 -25.82
C LEU A 141 -18.60 0.63 -25.88
N THR A 142 -18.04 1.15 -26.97
CA THR A 142 -17.70 2.58 -27.12
C THR A 142 -18.81 3.41 -27.77
N GLY A 143 -19.75 2.75 -28.47
CA GLY A 143 -20.82 3.41 -29.21
C GLY A 143 -21.65 4.32 -28.29
N ALA A 144 -21.88 5.54 -28.76
CA ALA A 144 -22.65 6.54 -28.02
C ALA A 144 -24.06 6.69 -28.63
N SER A 145 -25.06 6.81 -27.76
CA SER A 145 -26.45 7.12 -28.10
C SER A 145 -27.03 8.15 -27.13
N ALA A 146 -28.33 8.43 -27.22
CA ALA A 146 -29.04 9.20 -26.19
C ALA A 146 -28.96 8.53 -24.80
N ALA A 147 -28.78 7.20 -24.75
CA ALA A 147 -28.54 6.44 -23.53
C ALA A 147 -27.07 6.50 -23.06
N GLY A 148 -26.19 7.26 -23.73
CA GLY A 148 -24.77 7.43 -23.37
C GLY A 148 -23.85 6.44 -24.07
N PHE A 149 -22.71 6.14 -23.46
CA PHE A 149 -21.78 5.09 -23.88
C PHE A 149 -21.44 4.20 -22.68
N MET A 150 -20.95 2.98 -22.90
CA MET A 150 -20.59 2.09 -21.79
C MET A 150 -19.16 2.36 -21.29
N TYR A 151 -18.16 2.05 -22.11
CA TYR A 151 -16.76 2.21 -21.74
C TYR A 151 -15.95 2.77 -22.89
N ARG A 152 -14.92 3.53 -22.53
CA ARG A 152 -13.79 3.77 -23.44
C ARG A 152 -12.89 2.55 -23.39
N VAL A 153 -12.49 2.05 -24.56
CA VAL A 153 -11.64 0.86 -24.68
C VAL A 153 -10.23 1.28 -25.10
N ASP A 154 -9.23 0.82 -24.37
CA ASP A 154 -7.82 1.00 -24.70
C ASP A 154 -7.20 -0.34 -25.15
N MET A 155 -6.71 -0.37 -26.39
CA MET A 155 -6.07 -1.55 -27.00
C MET A 155 -4.54 -1.38 -27.13
N ARG A 156 -3.93 -0.34 -26.53
CA ARG A 156 -2.52 0.02 -26.75
C ARG A 156 -1.51 -0.94 -26.12
N LEU A 157 -1.95 -1.79 -25.18
CA LEU A 157 -1.10 -2.80 -24.54
C LEU A 157 -0.89 -4.07 -25.39
N ARG A 158 -1.50 -4.16 -26.57
CA ARG A 158 -1.31 -5.31 -27.48
C ARG A 158 0.10 -5.30 -28.10
N PRO A 159 0.59 -6.44 -28.63
CA PRO A 159 1.89 -6.52 -29.29
C PRO A 159 2.02 -5.43 -30.36
N TRP A 160 3.17 -4.76 -30.40
CA TRP A 160 3.43 -3.63 -31.32
C TRP A 160 2.51 -2.41 -31.14
N GLY A 161 1.76 -2.35 -30.03
CA GLY A 161 0.88 -1.23 -29.69
C GLY A 161 -0.13 -0.92 -30.77
N THR A 162 -0.27 0.36 -31.14
CA THR A 162 -1.22 0.81 -32.18
C THR A 162 -0.90 0.28 -33.57
N ALA A 163 0.35 -0.08 -33.85
CA ALA A 163 0.79 -0.61 -35.13
C ALA A 163 0.55 -2.12 -35.27
N GLY A 164 0.24 -2.82 -34.17
CA GLY A 164 -0.02 -4.25 -34.18
C GLY A 164 -1.45 -4.62 -34.52
N GLU A 165 -1.63 -5.90 -34.86
CA GLU A 165 -2.93 -6.51 -35.09
C GLU A 165 -3.85 -6.32 -33.88
N LEU A 166 -5.10 -5.95 -34.12
CA LEU A 166 -6.14 -5.84 -33.09
C LEU A 166 -6.37 -7.18 -32.37
N VAL A 167 -6.29 -8.29 -33.11
CA VAL A 167 -6.46 -9.65 -32.61
C VAL A 167 -5.22 -10.45 -32.98
N SER A 168 -4.44 -10.87 -31.98
CA SER A 168 -3.26 -11.69 -32.21
C SER A 168 -3.58 -13.18 -32.08
N SER A 169 -2.92 -14.03 -32.86
CA SER A 169 -2.92 -15.46 -32.56
C SER A 169 -2.14 -15.74 -31.27
N VAL A 170 -2.51 -16.82 -30.55
CA VAL A 170 -1.82 -17.24 -29.33
C VAL A 170 -0.31 -17.40 -29.56
N ASP A 171 0.09 -18.10 -30.63
CA ASP A 171 1.50 -18.37 -30.88
C ASP A 171 2.28 -17.11 -31.29
N SER A 172 1.68 -16.21 -32.06
CA SER A 172 2.30 -14.91 -32.41
C SER A 172 2.52 -14.06 -31.15
N HIS A 173 1.53 -14.01 -30.26
CA HIS A 173 1.64 -13.24 -29.02
C HIS A 173 2.71 -13.82 -28.08
N LEU A 174 2.78 -15.15 -27.93
CA LEU A 174 3.83 -15.79 -27.15
C LEU A 174 5.22 -15.57 -27.75
N GLY A 175 5.34 -15.64 -29.07
CA GLY A 175 6.57 -15.29 -29.79
C GLY A 175 7.02 -13.86 -29.50
N TYR A 176 6.08 -12.91 -29.54
CA TYR A 176 6.36 -11.51 -29.18
C TYR A 176 6.83 -11.35 -27.72
N LEU A 177 6.15 -11.99 -26.76
CA LEU A 177 6.54 -11.95 -25.35
C LEU A 177 7.95 -12.52 -25.11
N ALA A 178 8.33 -13.55 -25.87
CA ALA A 178 9.63 -14.18 -25.77
C ALA A 178 10.76 -13.33 -26.39
N GLN A 179 10.52 -12.73 -27.57
CA GLN A 179 11.59 -12.17 -28.40
C GLN A 179 11.66 -10.64 -28.40
N HIS A 180 10.54 -9.96 -28.16
CA HIS A 180 10.42 -8.52 -28.43
C HIS A 180 9.89 -7.69 -27.26
N ALA A 181 9.08 -8.30 -26.38
CA ALA A 181 8.43 -7.58 -25.29
C ALA A 181 9.45 -6.99 -24.29
N ARG A 182 9.30 -5.69 -24.04
CA ARG A 182 10.08 -4.97 -23.03
C ARG A 182 9.61 -5.35 -21.63
N LEU A 183 10.45 -5.13 -20.63
CA LEU A 183 10.13 -5.47 -19.24
C LEU A 183 8.85 -4.81 -18.71
N TRP A 184 8.55 -3.59 -19.16
CA TRP A 184 7.29 -2.93 -18.78
C TRP A 184 6.04 -3.56 -19.40
N GLU A 185 6.17 -4.19 -20.58
CA GLU A 185 5.08 -4.96 -21.20
C GLU A 185 4.87 -6.25 -20.42
N LYS A 186 5.96 -6.91 -19.99
CA LYS A 186 5.87 -8.07 -19.08
C LYS A 186 5.28 -7.70 -17.72
N GLN A 187 5.62 -6.52 -17.19
CA GLN A 187 5.04 -5.98 -15.97
C GLN A 187 3.53 -5.73 -16.10
N SER A 188 3.05 -5.23 -17.24
CA SER A 188 1.61 -5.00 -17.45
C SER A 188 0.81 -6.31 -17.51
N MET A 189 1.42 -7.39 -18.01
CA MET A 189 0.85 -8.74 -18.05
C MET A 189 0.59 -9.35 -16.66
N LEU A 190 1.18 -8.83 -15.58
CA LEU A 190 0.87 -9.29 -14.21
C LEU A 190 -0.60 -9.06 -13.84
N LYS A 191 -1.25 -8.09 -14.48
CA LYS A 191 -2.66 -7.77 -14.28
C LYS A 191 -3.58 -8.54 -15.24
N ALA A 192 -3.05 -9.37 -16.14
CA ALA A 192 -3.83 -9.99 -17.20
C ALA A 192 -4.83 -11.02 -16.64
N ARG A 193 -6.11 -10.91 -17.03
CA ARG A 193 -7.18 -11.84 -16.63
C ARG A 193 -8.15 -12.08 -17.79
N VAL A 194 -8.56 -13.33 -18.02
CA VAL A 194 -9.55 -13.64 -19.07
C VAL A 194 -10.95 -13.26 -18.59
N ILE A 195 -11.67 -12.45 -19.37
CA ILE A 195 -12.98 -11.91 -18.94
C ILE A 195 -14.15 -12.34 -19.83
N ALA A 196 -13.92 -12.65 -21.10
CA ALA A 196 -14.99 -13.03 -22.04
C ALA A 196 -14.46 -13.92 -23.19
N GLY A 197 -15.38 -14.58 -23.89
CA GLY A 197 -15.08 -15.50 -25.01
C GLY A 197 -14.66 -16.89 -24.52
N ASP A 198 -13.77 -17.53 -25.26
CA ASP A 198 -13.21 -18.84 -24.92
C ASP A 198 -12.25 -18.74 -23.73
N LEU A 199 -12.79 -19.03 -22.54
CA LEU A 199 -12.01 -18.96 -21.30
C LEU A 199 -10.89 -20.00 -21.25
N ALA A 200 -11.05 -21.15 -21.90
CA ALA A 200 -10.03 -22.20 -21.89
C ALA A 200 -8.80 -21.77 -22.71
N LEU A 201 -9.03 -21.20 -23.89
CA LEU A 201 -7.98 -20.62 -24.73
C LEU A 201 -7.18 -19.55 -23.98
N GLY A 202 -7.86 -18.57 -23.39
CA GLY A 202 -7.21 -17.47 -22.66
C GLY A 202 -6.41 -17.95 -21.45
N ASN A 203 -6.96 -18.89 -20.67
CA ASN A 203 -6.27 -19.42 -19.48
C ASN A 203 -5.05 -20.28 -19.88
N SER A 204 -5.14 -21.04 -20.98
CA SER A 204 -4.01 -21.76 -21.55
C SER A 204 -2.90 -20.80 -22.00
N PHE A 205 -3.27 -19.71 -22.68
CA PHE A 205 -2.33 -18.65 -23.05
C PHE A 205 -1.63 -18.04 -21.82
N LEU A 206 -2.37 -17.62 -20.78
CA LEU A 206 -1.78 -17.02 -19.59
C LEU A 206 -0.81 -18.00 -18.87
N LYS A 207 -1.16 -19.29 -18.82
CA LYS A 207 -0.29 -20.33 -18.26
C LYS A 207 1.00 -20.48 -19.07
N ARG A 208 0.93 -20.44 -20.41
CA ARG A 208 2.11 -20.49 -21.31
C ARG A 208 2.93 -19.20 -21.28
N ALA A 209 2.28 -18.05 -21.06
CA ALA A 209 2.94 -16.76 -20.98
C ALA A 209 3.70 -16.59 -19.66
N ALA A 210 3.20 -17.13 -18.55
CA ALA A 210 3.77 -16.92 -17.22
C ALA A 210 5.29 -17.17 -17.14
N PRO A 211 5.86 -18.29 -17.65
CA PRO A 211 7.31 -18.49 -17.64
C PRO A 211 8.10 -17.42 -18.39
N LEU A 212 7.51 -16.71 -19.37
CA LEU A 212 8.16 -15.65 -20.15
C LEU A 212 8.22 -14.31 -19.40
N LEU A 213 7.33 -14.11 -18.42
CA LEU A 213 7.21 -12.87 -17.66
C LEU A 213 8.29 -12.76 -16.56
N PHE A 214 8.66 -13.89 -15.94
CA PHE A 214 9.50 -13.94 -14.74
C PHE A 214 10.95 -14.38 -15.00
N GLN A 215 11.50 -14.12 -16.19
CA GLN A 215 12.86 -14.57 -16.58
C GLN A 215 13.96 -13.54 -16.32
N ALA A 216 13.59 -12.27 -16.16
CA ALA A 216 14.55 -11.19 -16.13
C ALA A 216 15.25 -11.10 -14.76
N PRO A 217 16.57 -10.86 -14.72
CA PRO A 217 17.29 -10.64 -13.46
C PRO A 217 16.70 -9.48 -12.67
N GLY A 218 16.64 -9.61 -11.33
CA GLY A 218 15.96 -8.64 -10.47
C GLY A 218 16.50 -7.21 -10.59
N ASP A 219 17.82 -7.03 -10.73
CA ASP A 219 18.40 -5.70 -10.91
C ASP A 219 17.99 -5.04 -12.25
N GLN A 220 17.78 -5.82 -13.32
CA GLN A 220 17.28 -5.29 -14.59
C GLN A 220 15.81 -4.88 -14.49
N VAL A 221 14.98 -5.69 -13.81
CA VAL A 221 13.58 -5.35 -13.53
C VAL A 221 13.51 -4.05 -12.72
N ARG A 222 14.29 -3.98 -11.65
CA ARG A 222 14.39 -2.82 -10.77
C ARG A 222 14.71 -1.55 -11.55
N GLU A 223 15.75 -1.59 -12.37
CA GLU A 223 16.18 -0.43 -13.15
C GLU A 223 15.15 -0.02 -14.20
N SER A 224 14.52 -0.99 -14.88
CA SER A 224 13.43 -0.71 -15.82
C SER A 224 12.26 0.00 -15.16
N VAL A 225 11.81 -0.47 -13.99
CA VAL A 225 10.70 0.15 -13.25
C VAL A 225 11.08 1.56 -12.80
N ARG A 226 12.30 1.74 -12.28
CA ARG A 226 12.80 3.04 -11.83
C ARG A 226 12.88 4.06 -12.96
N LEU A 227 13.46 3.69 -14.10
CA LEU A 227 13.56 4.57 -15.27
C LEU A 227 12.17 4.96 -15.80
N MET A 228 11.23 4.02 -15.79
CA MET A 228 9.84 4.31 -16.13
C MET A 228 9.22 5.33 -15.17
N LYS A 229 9.41 5.15 -13.86
CA LYS A 229 8.88 6.10 -12.88
C LYS A 229 9.46 7.50 -13.04
N LYS A 230 10.78 7.58 -13.21
CA LYS A 230 11.49 8.84 -13.46
C LYS A 230 10.93 9.55 -14.70
N LYS A 231 10.75 8.83 -15.81
CA LYS A 231 10.15 9.40 -17.03
C LYS A 231 8.74 9.95 -16.81
N ILE A 232 7.92 9.26 -16.03
CA ILE A 232 6.56 9.72 -15.69
C ILE A 232 6.62 11.02 -14.90
N GLU A 233 7.47 11.08 -13.87
CA GLU A 233 7.61 12.26 -13.01
C GLU A 233 8.21 13.46 -13.74
N ASP A 234 9.24 13.25 -14.56
CA ASP A 234 9.84 14.30 -15.40
C ASP A 234 8.80 14.86 -16.38
N GLY A 235 7.95 14.01 -16.96
CA GLY A 235 6.84 14.43 -17.82
C GLY A 235 5.76 15.23 -17.08
N LEU A 236 5.51 14.94 -15.80
CA LEU A 236 4.62 15.77 -14.97
C LEU A 236 5.22 17.15 -14.67
N LYS A 237 6.52 17.18 -14.33
CA LYS A 237 7.27 18.42 -14.08
C LYS A 237 7.26 19.35 -15.30
N GLN A 238 7.51 18.81 -16.49
CA GLN A 238 7.47 19.56 -17.75
C GLN A 238 6.09 20.18 -18.05
N LYS A 239 5.01 19.55 -17.56
CA LYS A 239 3.63 20.05 -17.71
C LYS A 239 3.20 21.00 -16.58
N GLY A 240 4.10 21.35 -15.65
CA GLY A 240 3.78 22.18 -14.49
C GLY A 240 2.87 21.50 -13.46
N ARG A 241 2.74 20.17 -13.50
CA ARG A 241 1.89 19.37 -12.61
C ARG A 241 2.70 18.89 -11.40
N LEU A 242 3.07 19.82 -10.54
CA LEU A 242 4.01 19.60 -9.43
C LEU A 242 3.33 19.16 -8.12
N TRP A 243 2.05 19.49 -7.94
CA TRP A 243 1.34 19.28 -6.68
C TRP A 243 -0.02 18.59 -6.89
N GLY A 244 -0.42 17.76 -5.92
CA GLY A 244 -1.75 17.19 -5.87
C GLY A 244 -2.01 15.99 -6.79
N GLU A 245 -1.03 15.53 -7.58
CA GLU A 245 -1.21 14.39 -8.50
C GLU A 245 -1.16 13.05 -7.74
N VAL A 246 -2.34 12.48 -7.47
CA VAL A 246 -2.52 11.32 -6.56
C VAL A 246 -2.11 9.99 -7.19
N LYS A 247 -2.14 9.88 -8.53
CA LYS A 247 -1.95 8.62 -9.25
C LYS A 247 -0.53 8.46 -9.77
N LEU A 248 0.05 9.51 -10.35
CA LEU A 248 1.33 9.42 -11.06
C LEU A 248 2.49 10.13 -10.37
N GLY A 249 2.20 11.01 -9.41
CA GLY A 249 3.16 11.86 -8.73
C GLY A 249 4.03 11.12 -7.72
N GLU A 250 4.73 11.87 -6.87
CA GLU A 250 5.52 11.29 -5.81
C GLU A 250 4.67 10.78 -4.65
N GLY A 251 4.94 9.57 -4.14
CA GLY A 251 4.17 8.96 -3.06
C GLY A 251 2.77 8.53 -3.49
N SER A 252 2.62 8.10 -4.75
CA SER A 252 1.33 7.89 -5.39
C SER A 252 0.84 6.42 -5.35
N ILE A 253 -0.45 6.20 -5.60
CA ILE A 253 -0.83 5.51 -6.84
C ILE A 253 0.14 4.44 -7.35
N ARG A 254 0.84 4.90 -8.39
CA ARG A 254 1.80 4.15 -9.17
C ARG A 254 3.00 3.68 -8.37
N ASP A 255 3.43 4.41 -7.33
CA ASP A 255 4.54 3.98 -6.49
C ASP A 255 4.25 2.64 -5.83
N VAL A 256 3.05 2.49 -5.23
CA VAL A 256 2.64 1.25 -4.60
C VAL A 256 2.60 0.11 -5.63
N GLU A 257 1.97 0.36 -6.77
CA GLU A 257 1.82 -0.63 -7.83
C GLU A 257 3.18 -1.05 -8.39
N PHE A 258 4.13 -0.12 -8.52
CA PHE A 258 5.49 -0.40 -8.98
C PHE A 258 6.29 -1.21 -7.98
N VAL A 259 6.21 -0.92 -6.68
CA VAL A 259 6.86 -1.75 -5.64
C VAL A 259 6.31 -3.16 -5.67
N VAL A 260 4.99 -3.31 -5.68
CA VAL A 260 4.31 -4.61 -5.70
C VAL A 260 4.68 -5.40 -6.95
N GLN A 261 4.55 -4.80 -8.13
CA GLN A 261 4.84 -5.47 -9.40
C GLN A 261 6.33 -5.80 -9.57
N TYR A 262 7.23 -4.94 -9.06
CA TYR A 262 8.65 -5.25 -8.99
C TYR A 262 8.90 -6.52 -8.17
N LEU A 263 8.39 -6.58 -6.94
CA LEU A 263 8.55 -7.74 -6.08
C LEU A 263 7.93 -9.01 -6.68
N GLN A 264 6.77 -8.88 -7.33
CA GLN A 264 6.17 -9.98 -8.07
C GLN A 264 7.04 -10.46 -9.24
N LEU A 265 7.68 -9.58 -10.00
CA LEU A 265 8.55 -9.97 -11.10
C LEU A 265 9.84 -10.65 -10.61
N VAL A 266 10.41 -10.16 -9.51
CA VAL A 266 11.63 -10.72 -8.92
C VAL A 266 11.37 -12.11 -8.32
N HIS A 267 10.31 -12.26 -7.53
CA HIS A 267 10.08 -13.49 -6.76
C HIS A 267 9.09 -14.44 -7.44
N GLY A 268 8.28 -13.95 -8.37
CA GLY A 268 7.20 -14.71 -8.98
C GLY A 268 7.69 -15.94 -9.72
N GLY A 269 8.90 -15.93 -10.31
CA GLY A 269 9.48 -17.08 -10.99
C GLY A 269 9.53 -18.33 -10.12
N GLU A 270 10.08 -18.18 -8.91
CA GLU A 270 10.26 -19.26 -7.92
C GLU A 270 9.06 -19.43 -6.99
N GLN A 271 8.31 -18.35 -6.76
CA GLN A 271 7.17 -18.32 -5.84
C GLN A 271 5.85 -18.01 -6.57
N PRO A 272 5.19 -19.01 -7.20
CA PRO A 272 3.90 -18.81 -7.85
C PRO A 272 2.82 -18.20 -6.95
N ALA A 273 2.93 -18.38 -5.63
CA ALA A 273 1.98 -17.85 -4.65
C ALA A 273 1.82 -16.32 -4.71
N VAL A 274 2.85 -15.57 -5.13
CA VAL A 274 2.79 -14.10 -5.25
C VAL A 274 2.20 -13.62 -6.58
N ARG A 275 1.94 -14.52 -7.54
CA ARG A 275 1.40 -14.20 -8.88
C ARG A 275 -0.11 -13.94 -8.87
N THR A 276 -0.54 -12.90 -8.17
CA THR A 276 -1.93 -12.42 -8.19
C THR A 276 -2.05 -11.13 -8.99
N PHE A 277 -3.19 -10.93 -9.65
CA PHE A 277 -3.45 -9.71 -10.42
C PHE A 277 -3.89 -8.54 -9.53
N ASN A 278 -4.36 -8.76 -8.30
CA ASN A 278 -4.83 -7.69 -7.42
C ASN A 278 -3.70 -7.16 -6.52
N THR A 279 -3.51 -5.84 -6.46
CA THR A 279 -2.43 -5.15 -5.73
C THR A 279 -2.53 -5.36 -4.22
N LEU A 280 -3.74 -5.25 -3.66
CA LEU A 280 -3.94 -5.44 -2.22
C LEU A 280 -3.73 -6.91 -1.82
N ASP A 281 -4.20 -7.85 -2.65
CA ASP A 281 -3.93 -9.29 -2.47
C ASP A 281 -2.42 -9.59 -2.61
N ALA A 282 -1.73 -8.94 -3.56
CA ALA A 282 -0.30 -9.10 -3.74
C ALA A 282 0.49 -8.58 -2.53
N LEU A 283 0.10 -7.44 -1.96
CA LEU A 283 0.71 -6.91 -0.73
C LEU A 283 0.63 -7.91 0.42
N VAL A 284 -0.54 -8.56 0.61
CA VAL A 284 -0.71 -9.61 1.63
C VAL A 284 0.23 -10.79 1.36
N ARG A 285 0.21 -11.34 0.14
CA ARG A 285 1.04 -12.50 -0.23
C ARG A 285 2.53 -12.22 -0.15
N LEU A 286 2.96 -11.02 -0.53
CA LEU A 286 4.37 -10.60 -0.43
C LEU A 286 4.82 -10.48 1.03
N ALA A 287 3.94 -9.99 1.91
CA ALA A 287 4.22 -9.91 3.34
C ALA A 287 4.26 -11.31 4.00
N ASP A 288 3.29 -12.18 3.68
CA ASP A 288 3.22 -13.55 4.20
C ASP A 288 4.45 -14.40 3.82
N MET A 289 5.03 -14.13 2.64
CA MET A 289 6.25 -14.78 2.15
C MET A 289 7.55 -14.11 2.62
N GLY A 290 7.47 -13.01 3.38
CA GLY A 290 8.63 -12.29 3.91
C GLY A 290 9.37 -11.41 2.90
N PHE A 291 8.82 -11.16 1.71
CA PHE A 291 9.39 -10.25 0.71
C PHE A 291 9.08 -8.77 0.98
N LEU A 292 8.13 -8.51 1.88
CA LEU A 292 7.74 -7.19 2.34
C LEU A 292 7.63 -7.20 3.86
N HIS A 293 8.28 -6.26 4.56
CA HIS A 293 8.15 -6.19 6.01
C HIS A 293 6.72 -5.79 6.41
N ALA A 294 6.27 -6.28 7.56
CA ALA A 294 4.91 -6.03 8.06
C ALA A 294 4.56 -4.53 8.18
N ASP A 295 5.55 -3.68 8.45
CA ASP A 295 5.33 -2.23 8.55
C ASP A 295 5.22 -1.58 7.17
N GLU A 296 6.02 -2.01 6.20
CA GLU A 296 5.93 -1.56 4.80
C GLU A 296 4.61 -1.99 4.17
N TYR A 297 4.17 -3.22 4.43
CA TYR A 297 2.84 -3.71 4.08
C TYR A 297 1.76 -2.74 4.56
N ARG A 298 1.77 -2.38 5.86
CA ARG A 298 0.80 -1.43 6.42
C ARG A 298 0.88 -0.07 5.73
N LEU A 299 2.07 0.49 5.55
CA LEU A 299 2.26 1.79 4.90
C LEU A 299 1.74 1.80 3.46
N LEU A 300 2.06 0.76 2.69
CA LEU A 300 1.62 0.63 1.29
C LEU A 300 0.12 0.34 1.19
N SER A 301 -0.43 -0.55 2.01
CA SER A 301 -1.86 -0.86 2.02
C SER A 301 -2.71 0.34 2.45
N ASP A 302 -2.36 0.98 3.57
CA ASP A 302 -3.07 2.16 4.07
C ASP A 302 -2.97 3.31 3.06
N GLY A 303 -1.77 3.54 2.51
CA GLY A 303 -1.53 4.56 1.48
C GLY A 303 -2.29 4.29 0.18
N TYR A 304 -2.30 3.05 -0.31
CA TYR A 304 -3.05 2.68 -1.51
C TYR A 304 -4.54 2.88 -1.32
N VAL A 305 -5.10 2.39 -0.22
CA VAL A 305 -6.54 2.55 0.07
C VAL A 305 -6.90 4.02 0.14
N PHE A 306 -6.13 4.82 0.91
CA PHE A 306 -6.39 6.24 1.04
C PHE A 306 -6.30 6.98 -0.30
N LEU A 307 -5.21 6.84 -1.05
CA LEU A 307 -5.00 7.55 -2.31
C LEU A 307 -6.02 7.15 -3.38
N ARG A 308 -6.47 5.89 -3.38
CA ARG A 308 -7.55 5.41 -4.25
C ARG A 308 -8.91 5.99 -3.87
N SER A 309 -9.22 6.13 -2.58
CA SER A 309 -10.41 6.84 -2.13
C SER A 309 -10.39 8.31 -2.56
N VAL A 310 -9.24 8.97 -2.48
CA VAL A 310 -9.07 10.34 -3.02
C VAL A 310 -9.33 10.36 -4.53
N GLU A 311 -8.73 9.43 -5.30
CA GLU A 311 -8.94 9.32 -6.75
C GLU A 311 -10.43 9.11 -7.08
N HIS A 312 -11.14 8.24 -6.36
CA HIS A 312 -12.57 8.01 -6.54
C HIS A 312 -13.40 9.27 -6.26
N ALA A 313 -13.11 9.96 -5.16
CA ALA A 313 -13.79 11.19 -4.79
C ALA A 313 -13.61 12.28 -5.87
N LEU A 314 -12.39 12.47 -6.38
CA LEU A 314 -12.09 13.39 -7.49
C LEU A 314 -12.87 13.05 -8.76
N GLN A 315 -12.91 11.76 -9.13
CA GLN A 315 -13.61 11.32 -10.32
C GLN A 315 -15.13 11.52 -10.21
N LEU A 316 -15.71 11.27 -9.03
CA LEU A 316 -17.15 11.40 -8.79
C LEU A 316 -17.61 12.87 -8.73
N MET A 317 -16.76 13.81 -8.32
CA MET A 317 -17.11 15.24 -8.29
C MET A 317 -17.45 15.79 -9.69
N HIS A 318 -16.75 15.33 -10.73
CA HIS A 318 -16.90 15.87 -12.08
C HIS A 318 -17.28 14.83 -13.14
N ASN A 319 -17.42 13.55 -12.76
CA ASN A 319 -17.55 12.41 -13.65
C ASN A 319 -16.47 12.38 -14.75
N LYS A 320 -15.22 12.70 -14.38
CA LYS A 320 -14.07 12.86 -15.29
C LYS A 320 -12.85 12.12 -14.77
N GLN A 321 -11.89 11.85 -15.64
CA GLN A 321 -10.56 11.30 -15.29
C GLN A 321 -9.67 12.38 -14.66
N VAL A 322 -10.05 12.85 -13.47
CA VAL A 322 -9.28 13.82 -12.69
C VAL A 322 -8.42 13.08 -11.67
N HIS A 323 -7.15 13.46 -11.59
CA HIS A 323 -6.15 12.88 -10.69
C HIS A 323 -5.37 13.92 -9.87
N GLU A 324 -5.63 15.21 -10.12
CA GLU A 324 -5.06 16.31 -9.35
C GLU A 324 -6.05 16.79 -8.30
N LEU A 325 -5.54 17.12 -7.12
CA LEU A 325 -6.29 17.86 -6.12
C LEU A 325 -6.72 19.24 -6.67
N PRO A 326 -7.93 19.71 -6.33
CA PRO A 326 -8.38 21.06 -6.69
C PRO A 326 -7.45 22.12 -6.12
N ARG A 327 -7.22 23.18 -6.91
CA ARG A 327 -6.51 24.39 -6.45
C ARG A 327 -7.45 25.40 -5.79
N ASP A 328 -8.71 25.37 -6.18
CA ASP A 328 -9.75 26.18 -5.55
C ASP A 328 -10.02 25.68 -4.13
N GLU A 329 -10.03 26.61 -3.16
CA GLU A 329 -10.16 26.29 -1.75
C GLU A 329 -11.55 25.72 -1.41
N ALA A 330 -12.60 26.20 -2.09
CA ALA A 330 -13.96 25.70 -1.88
C ALA A 330 -14.08 24.26 -2.41
N GLU A 331 -13.60 23.98 -3.62
CA GLU A 331 -13.52 22.63 -4.21
C GLU A 331 -12.72 21.67 -3.33
N LEU A 332 -11.57 22.10 -2.82
CA LEU A 332 -10.78 21.30 -1.90
C LEU A 332 -11.52 21.05 -0.58
N GLY A 333 -12.27 22.03 -0.08
CA GLY A 333 -13.15 21.87 1.08
C GLY A 333 -14.29 20.86 0.84
N TYR A 334 -14.89 20.85 -0.36
CA TYR A 334 -15.89 19.83 -0.74
C TYR A 334 -15.26 18.43 -0.80
N LEU A 335 -14.07 18.31 -1.39
CA LEU A 335 -13.33 17.06 -1.45
C LEU A 335 -13.01 16.53 -0.04
N ALA A 336 -12.51 17.40 0.85
CA ALA A 336 -12.19 17.04 2.23
C ALA A 336 -13.42 16.51 2.98
N ARG A 337 -14.56 17.23 2.91
CA ARG A 337 -15.81 16.77 3.55
C ARG A 337 -16.31 15.45 2.98
N ARG A 338 -16.19 15.25 1.67
CA ARG A 338 -16.56 13.99 1.01
C ARG A 338 -15.73 12.80 1.50
N LEU A 339 -14.48 13.05 1.87
CA LEU A 339 -13.55 12.07 2.43
C LEU A 339 -13.63 12.01 3.97
N ASP A 340 -14.70 12.52 4.57
CA ASP A 340 -14.94 12.58 6.01
C ASP A 340 -13.91 13.38 6.82
N PHE A 341 -13.25 14.36 6.19
CA PHE A 341 -12.40 15.32 6.89
C PHE A 341 -13.18 16.59 7.28
N PRO A 342 -13.02 17.10 8.52
CA PRO A 342 -13.69 18.33 8.95
C PRO A 342 -13.25 19.57 8.16
N ALA A 343 -11.98 19.60 7.72
CA ALA A 343 -11.40 20.71 6.99
C ALA A 343 -10.33 20.26 5.97
N SER A 344 -10.11 21.09 4.94
CA SER A 344 -9.09 20.89 3.91
C SER A 344 -7.68 20.76 4.49
N ALA A 345 -7.33 21.55 5.50
CA ALA A 345 -6.01 21.48 6.14
C ALA A 345 -5.70 20.11 6.77
N GLN A 346 -6.69 19.50 7.42
CA GLN A 346 -6.54 18.17 8.04
C GLN A 346 -6.42 17.09 6.97
N PHE A 347 -7.24 17.18 5.91
CA PHE A 347 -7.13 16.31 4.74
C PHE A 347 -5.74 16.40 4.11
N LEU A 348 -5.24 17.60 3.83
CA LEU A 348 -3.93 17.81 3.22
C LEU A 348 -2.79 17.27 4.08
N THR A 349 -2.86 17.47 5.40
CA THR A 349 -1.88 16.90 6.34
C THR A 349 -1.87 15.37 6.26
N HIS A 350 -3.05 14.74 6.21
CA HIS A 350 -3.17 13.29 6.10
C HIS A 350 -2.69 12.77 4.75
N TYR A 351 -3.04 13.47 3.67
CA TYR A 351 -2.58 13.20 2.31
C TYR A 351 -1.06 13.24 2.20
N GLN A 352 -0.42 14.27 2.75
CA GLN A 352 1.03 14.41 2.73
C GLN A 352 1.72 13.27 3.49
N ARG A 353 1.21 12.90 4.68
CA ARG A 353 1.75 11.77 5.47
C ARG A 353 1.71 10.45 4.70
N HIS A 354 0.61 10.15 4.02
CA HIS A 354 0.53 8.93 3.21
C HIS A 354 1.50 8.95 2.02
N ARG A 355 1.64 10.10 1.36
CA ARG A 355 2.58 10.25 0.25
C ARG A 355 4.03 10.04 0.68
N GLU A 356 4.43 10.69 1.77
CA GLU A 356 5.79 10.54 2.32
C GLU A 356 6.06 9.10 2.73
N ALA A 357 5.11 8.45 3.40
CA ALA A 357 5.23 7.04 3.78
C ALA A 357 5.37 6.11 2.57
N VAL A 358 4.51 6.25 1.55
CA VAL A 358 4.57 5.45 0.33
C VAL A 358 5.89 5.70 -0.40
N ARG A 359 6.32 6.96 -0.52
CA ARG A 359 7.56 7.33 -1.20
C ARG A 359 8.79 6.79 -0.46
N ALA A 360 8.79 6.79 0.87
CA ALA A 360 9.87 6.20 1.66
C ALA A 360 10.04 4.70 1.36
N VAL A 361 8.94 3.94 1.32
CA VAL A 361 8.97 2.52 0.97
C VAL A 361 9.39 2.33 -0.49
N TYR A 362 8.84 3.12 -1.42
CA TYR A 362 9.26 3.10 -2.83
C TYR A 362 10.77 3.29 -2.97
N ASN A 363 11.34 4.28 -2.28
CA ASN A 363 12.77 4.57 -2.38
C ASN A 363 13.63 3.41 -1.86
N ARG A 364 13.22 2.70 -0.82
CA ARG A 364 13.94 1.53 -0.29
C ARG A 364 14.11 0.42 -1.35
N TYR A 365 13.07 0.17 -2.14
CA TYR A 365 13.11 -0.88 -3.17
C TYR A 365 13.64 -0.38 -4.53
N LEU A 366 13.17 0.79 -4.96
CA LEU A 366 13.30 1.30 -6.33
C LEU A 366 14.05 2.65 -6.44
N GLY A 367 14.39 3.29 -5.31
CA GLY A 367 15.15 4.53 -5.27
C GLY A 367 16.61 4.36 -5.72
N GLU A 368 17.38 5.45 -5.82
CA GLU A 368 18.82 5.32 -6.15
C GLU A 368 19.54 4.72 -4.94
N ARG A 369 20.12 3.50 -5.06
CA ARG A 369 20.79 2.81 -3.92
C ARG A 369 21.88 3.69 -3.30
N ASP A 370 22.56 4.49 -4.12
CA ASP A 370 23.60 5.42 -3.68
C ASP A 370 23.01 6.64 -2.98
N LYS A 371 21.88 7.20 -3.44
CA LYS A 371 21.20 8.30 -2.74
C LYS A 371 20.41 7.86 -1.52
N VAL A 372 19.90 6.63 -1.48
CA VAL A 372 19.27 6.07 -0.28
C VAL A 372 20.34 5.77 0.74
N ARG A 373 21.50 5.22 0.34
CA ARG A 373 22.66 5.10 1.23
C ARG A 373 23.26 6.45 1.59
N GLU A 374 23.28 7.45 0.71
CA GLU A 374 23.74 8.82 1.01
C GLU A 374 22.69 9.62 1.77
N GLN A 375 21.39 9.34 1.66
CA GLN A 375 20.32 9.90 2.49
C GLN A 375 20.20 9.17 3.81
N GLU A 376 20.56 7.89 3.89
CA GLU A 376 20.77 7.16 5.13
C GLU A 376 22.07 7.60 5.80
N ARG A 377 23.13 7.90 5.03
CA ARG A 377 24.41 8.51 5.47
C ARG A 377 24.41 10.03 5.62
N SER A 378 23.39 10.73 5.13
CA SER A 378 23.18 12.16 5.39
C SER A 378 22.03 12.41 6.35
N ASN A 379 21.12 11.42 6.53
CA ASN A 379 20.34 11.22 7.76
C ASN A 379 21.13 10.47 8.85
N GLU A 380 22.40 10.09 8.60
CA GLU A 380 23.43 10.01 9.66
C GLU A 380 23.75 11.46 10.10
N GLN A 381 22.71 12.24 10.43
CA GLN A 381 22.83 13.28 11.42
C GLN A 381 23.09 12.59 12.76
N PRO A 382 23.93 13.19 13.63
CA PRO A 382 24.61 12.48 14.70
C PRO A 382 23.59 11.70 15.53
N VAL A 383 23.99 10.51 15.96
CA VAL A 383 23.24 9.58 16.83
C VAL A 383 22.50 10.28 17.99
N LEU A 384 22.97 11.47 18.39
CA LEU A 384 22.37 12.43 19.29
C LEU A 384 20.92 12.87 18.97
N THR A 385 20.57 13.16 17.72
CA THR A 385 19.19 13.58 17.38
C THR A 385 18.23 12.39 17.42
N ARG A 386 18.73 11.17 17.16
CA ARG A 386 17.98 9.91 17.32
C ARG A 386 17.75 9.57 18.79
N HIS A 387 18.66 10.00 19.67
CA HIS A 387 18.52 9.96 21.12
C HIS A 387 17.43 10.96 21.58
N LEU A 388 17.49 12.23 21.14
CA LEU A 388 16.54 13.29 21.47
C LEU A 388 15.11 13.11 20.91
N ALA A 389 14.95 12.60 19.69
CA ALA A 389 13.63 12.45 19.05
C ALA A 389 12.76 11.34 19.65
N ARG A 390 13.34 10.49 20.52
CA ARG A 390 12.68 9.32 21.11
C ARG A 390 12.20 9.56 22.55
N LEU A 391 12.53 10.73 23.09
CA LEU A 391 12.15 11.15 24.41
C LEU A 391 10.99 12.15 24.27
N LYS A 392 9.83 11.84 24.85
CA LYS A 392 8.75 12.82 24.98
C LYS A 392 9.30 14.07 25.71
N GLY A 393 8.66 15.22 25.50
CA GLY A 393 9.12 16.54 25.95
C GLY A 393 9.50 16.72 27.42
N ASP A 394 9.29 15.72 28.28
CA ASP A 394 9.68 15.73 29.70
C ASP A 394 11.20 15.48 29.91
N TYR A 395 11.89 14.71 29.05
CA TYR A 395 13.33 14.44 29.22
C TYR A 395 14.22 15.61 28.80
N SER A 396 13.87 16.29 27.71
CA SER A 396 14.54 17.53 27.27
C SER A 396 14.30 18.70 28.23
N ALA A 397 13.27 18.60 29.09
CA ALA A 397 13.04 19.55 30.17
C ALA A 397 13.83 19.18 31.45
N ALA A 398 14.23 17.92 31.59
CA ALA A 398 14.89 17.39 32.78
C ALA A 398 16.43 17.45 32.71
N PHE A 399 17.01 17.35 31.52
CA PHE A 399 18.47 17.32 31.30
C PHE A 399 18.94 18.37 30.27
N SER A 400 20.17 18.87 30.47
CA SER A 400 20.81 19.80 29.53
C SER A 400 21.32 19.08 28.28
N GLU A 401 21.53 19.79 27.17
CA GLU A 401 22.08 19.19 25.93
C GLU A 401 23.40 18.41 26.17
N PRO A 402 24.37 18.90 26.97
CA PRO A 402 25.56 18.12 27.33
C PRO A 402 25.29 16.84 28.13
N ASP A 403 24.34 16.85 29.07
CA ASP A 403 23.97 15.65 29.82
C ASP A 403 23.32 14.61 28.89
N ILE A 404 22.49 15.07 27.96
CA ILE A 404 21.85 14.22 26.95
C ILE A 404 22.90 13.60 26.00
N GLU A 405 23.91 14.37 25.58
CA GLU A 405 25.05 13.86 24.83
C GLU A 405 25.81 12.78 25.61
N ARG A 406 26.04 13.01 26.90
CA ARG A 406 26.73 12.06 27.78
C ARG A 406 25.95 10.75 27.92
N HIS A 407 24.65 10.83 28.17
CA HIS A 407 23.77 9.66 28.30
C HIS A 407 23.73 8.85 27.00
N ALA A 408 23.71 9.52 25.83
CA ALA A 408 23.76 8.86 24.53
C ALA A 408 25.06 8.07 24.32
N MET A 409 26.21 8.62 24.74
CA MET A 409 27.51 7.95 24.65
C MET A 409 27.58 6.73 25.58
N LEU A 410 27.05 6.82 26.80
CA LEU A 410 27.01 5.70 27.73
C LEU A 410 26.13 4.57 27.20
N ALA A 411 24.96 4.88 26.63
CA ALA A 411 24.03 3.89 26.08
C ALA A 411 24.59 3.07 24.90
N GLN A 412 25.56 3.62 24.16
CA GLN A 412 26.25 2.92 23.06
C GLN A 412 27.28 1.89 23.54
N GLN A 413 27.78 2.05 24.77
CA GLN A 413 28.78 1.15 25.35
C GLN A 413 28.16 -0.10 26.01
N ILE A 414 26.84 -0.13 26.15
CA ILE A 414 26.10 -1.27 26.72
C ILE A 414 26.07 -2.43 25.71
N THR A 415 26.54 -3.58 26.17
CA THR A 415 26.67 -4.83 25.39
C THR A 415 26.25 -6.03 26.25
N GLU A 416 26.10 -7.22 25.67
CA GLU A 416 25.85 -8.45 26.45
C GLU A 416 26.91 -8.69 27.55
N SER A 417 28.18 -8.38 27.27
CA SER A 417 29.27 -8.49 28.24
C SER A 417 29.34 -7.33 29.24
N LYS A 418 28.56 -6.26 29.03
CA LYS A 418 28.53 -5.07 29.88
C LYS A 418 27.09 -4.53 29.95
N PRO A 419 26.21 -5.19 30.72
CA PRO A 419 24.77 -4.93 30.69
C PRO A 419 24.35 -3.60 31.33
N ALA A 420 25.20 -3.00 32.17
CA ALA A 420 25.00 -1.68 32.74
C ALA A 420 26.31 -0.89 32.87
N ILE A 421 26.19 0.43 32.95
CA ILE A 421 27.26 1.38 33.25
C ILE A 421 26.73 2.33 34.32
N VAL A 422 27.56 2.57 35.34
CA VAL A 422 27.31 3.55 36.38
C VAL A 422 28.37 4.65 36.24
N GLU A 423 27.93 5.89 36.18
CA GLU A 423 28.78 7.08 36.24
C GLU A 423 28.39 7.90 37.46
N ALA A 424 29.35 8.14 38.36
CA ALA A 424 29.13 8.94 39.55
C ALA A 424 29.99 10.21 39.49
N VAL A 425 29.34 11.38 39.55
CA VAL A 425 29.98 12.69 39.48
C VAL A 425 29.69 13.46 40.76
N PRO A 426 30.71 13.88 41.53
CA PRO A 426 30.50 14.72 42.70
C PRO A 426 29.90 16.08 42.34
N GLU A 427 28.79 16.46 42.99
CA GLU A 427 28.11 17.75 42.87
C GLU A 427 27.95 18.38 44.27
N GLY A 428 29.05 18.92 44.82
CA GLY A 428 29.04 19.53 46.16
C GLY A 428 28.93 18.51 47.29
N ASP A 429 27.88 18.59 48.11
CA ASP A 429 27.58 17.62 49.19
C ASP A 429 26.80 16.40 48.70
N GLN A 430 26.50 16.34 47.40
CA GLN A 430 25.77 15.26 46.75
C GLN A 430 26.63 14.62 45.65
N THR A 431 26.24 13.43 45.23
CA THR A 431 26.80 12.76 44.06
C THR A 431 25.67 12.51 43.07
N ARG A 432 25.89 12.91 41.82
CA ARG A 432 25.00 12.58 40.71
C ARG A 432 25.42 11.23 40.15
N VAL A 433 24.52 10.26 40.25
CA VAL A 433 24.73 8.87 39.81
C VAL A 433 23.85 8.60 38.61
N THR A 434 24.47 8.42 37.45
CA THR A 434 23.81 8.06 36.20
C THR A 434 24.01 6.57 35.94
N VAL A 435 22.91 5.81 35.91
CA VAL A 435 22.89 4.39 35.57
C VAL A 435 22.27 4.22 34.19
N VAL A 436 23.00 3.59 33.28
CA VAL A 436 22.54 3.25 31.94
C VAL A 436 22.72 1.74 31.74
N GLY A 437 21.67 0.99 31.47
CA GLY A 437 21.75 -0.47 31.33
C GLY A 437 20.51 -1.08 30.70
N TYR A 438 20.51 -2.36 30.33
CA TYR A 438 19.29 -3.00 29.80
C TYR A 438 18.15 -2.94 30.82
N ASP A 439 16.92 -2.83 30.32
CA ASP A 439 15.67 -2.84 31.11
C ASP A 439 15.34 -4.27 31.55
N TYR A 440 15.82 -4.63 32.74
CA TYR A 440 15.49 -5.85 33.45
C TYR A 440 14.35 -5.62 34.46
N LEU A 441 13.51 -6.64 34.62
CA LEU A 441 12.43 -6.58 35.58
C LEU A 441 12.97 -6.38 37.02
N GLY A 442 12.65 -5.24 37.63
CA GLY A 442 13.02 -4.92 39.01
C GLY A 442 14.37 -4.21 39.18
N GLU A 443 15.04 -3.84 38.09
CA GLU A 443 16.33 -3.15 38.10
C GLU A 443 16.36 -1.87 38.94
N LEU A 444 15.30 -1.05 38.89
CA LEU A 444 15.22 0.19 39.66
C LEU A 444 15.24 -0.10 41.16
N SER A 445 14.60 -1.20 41.57
CA SER A 445 14.63 -1.65 42.96
C SER A 445 16.01 -2.16 43.36
N LEU A 446 16.76 -2.79 42.45
CA LEU A 446 18.16 -3.19 42.67
C LEU A 446 19.07 -1.97 42.79
N ILE A 447 18.95 -1.00 41.88
CA ILE A 447 19.70 0.26 41.88
C ILE A 447 19.44 1.02 43.19
N ALA A 448 18.18 1.29 43.52
CA ALA A 448 17.83 2.02 44.73
C ALA A 448 18.20 1.25 46.01
N GLY A 449 18.02 -0.07 46.02
CA GLY A 449 18.38 -0.93 47.14
C GLY A 449 19.89 -0.98 47.38
N LEU A 450 20.70 -1.09 46.32
CA LEU A 450 22.15 -1.02 46.43
C LEU A 450 22.62 0.35 46.91
N LEU A 451 22.01 1.45 46.44
CA LEU A 451 22.37 2.80 46.93
C LEU A 451 22.17 2.89 48.44
N LEU A 452 21.07 2.34 48.95
CA LEU A 452 20.80 2.26 50.39
C LEU A 452 21.81 1.37 51.12
N VAL A 453 22.14 0.19 50.58
CA VAL A 453 23.12 -0.74 51.17
C VAL A 453 24.51 -0.10 51.24
N TYR A 454 24.86 0.71 50.25
CA TYR A 454 26.11 1.47 50.20
C TYR A 454 26.06 2.76 51.03
N GLY A 455 24.98 2.99 51.79
CA GLY A 455 24.86 4.09 52.76
C GLY A 455 24.53 5.43 52.14
N PHE A 456 23.78 5.45 51.03
CA PHE A 456 23.33 6.67 50.36
C PHE A 456 21.82 6.88 50.47
N ASP A 457 21.42 8.12 50.78
CA ASP A 457 20.04 8.58 50.65
C ASP A 457 19.81 9.14 49.25
N ILE A 458 18.74 8.70 48.59
CA ILE A 458 18.29 9.27 47.32
C ILE A 458 17.53 10.58 47.62
N VAL A 459 18.11 11.70 47.21
CA VAL A 459 17.54 13.05 47.38
C VAL A 459 16.58 13.39 46.23
N GLU A 460 16.96 13.01 45.02
CA GLU A 460 16.18 13.22 43.80
C GLU A 460 16.45 12.05 42.85
N GLY A 461 15.43 11.61 42.10
CA GLY A 461 15.57 10.54 41.12
C GLY A 461 14.75 10.83 39.87
N GLN A 462 15.40 10.74 38.72
CA GLN A 462 14.78 10.84 37.40
C GLN A 462 15.04 9.54 36.65
N VAL A 463 13.98 8.75 36.47
CA VAL A 463 14.05 7.37 35.97
C VAL A 463 13.38 7.30 34.61
N PHE A 464 14.06 6.72 33.62
CA PHE A 464 13.57 6.65 32.24
C PHE A 464 13.83 5.29 31.60
N THR A 465 12.76 4.57 31.28
CA THR A 465 12.79 3.30 30.54
C THR A 465 12.41 3.50 29.08
N TYR A 466 13.13 2.89 28.13
CA TYR A 466 12.72 2.87 26.71
C TYR A 466 12.27 1.49 26.22
N ALA A 467 11.33 1.46 25.28
CA ALA A 467 10.89 0.26 24.55
C ALA A 467 11.98 -0.22 23.57
N PRO A 468 12.07 -1.54 23.25
CA PRO A 468 13.14 -2.05 22.41
C PRO A 468 12.98 -1.38 21.05
N ALA A 469 13.96 -1.49 20.15
CA ALA A 469 13.75 -1.06 18.77
C ALA A 469 12.49 -1.77 18.24
N ALA A 470 11.34 -1.11 18.31
CA ALA A 470 10.13 -1.71 17.85
C ALA A 470 10.29 -1.75 16.33
N LYS A 471 10.14 -2.96 15.78
CA LYS A 471 9.35 -3.07 14.55
C LYS A 471 8.20 -2.08 14.69
N THR A 472 8.27 -1.05 13.88
CA THR A 472 7.45 0.15 13.88
C THR A 472 6.00 -0.14 14.31
N ARG A 473 5.57 0.33 15.49
CA ARG A 473 4.47 1.33 15.64
C ARG A 473 3.88 1.48 17.05
N SER A 474 3.51 2.76 17.27
CA SER A 474 2.33 3.33 17.95
C SER A 474 2.29 3.52 19.47
N SER A 475 2.56 4.78 19.87
CA SER A 475 1.75 5.72 20.68
C SER A 475 0.67 5.19 21.67
N PRO A 476 0.61 5.73 22.91
CA PRO A 476 -0.46 5.46 23.87
C PRO A 476 -1.69 6.35 23.69
N SER A 477 -2.82 5.80 24.12
CA SER A 477 -4.17 6.38 24.11
C SER A 477 -4.27 7.69 24.90
N LYS A 478 -4.89 8.71 24.30
CA LYS A 478 -5.68 9.73 25.02
C LYS A 478 -7.14 9.59 24.57
N ARG A 479 -8.05 9.80 25.53
CA ARG A 479 -9.51 9.63 25.48
C ARG A 479 -10.16 9.80 24.11
N ALA A 480 -10.98 8.81 23.77
CA ALA A 480 -11.78 8.75 22.55
C ALA A 480 -12.85 9.85 22.50
N ALA A 481 -12.80 10.66 21.44
CA ALA A 481 -14.02 11.23 20.85
C ALA A 481 -14.84 10.10 20.22
N PRO A 482 -16.18 10.19 20.14
CA PRO A 482 -17.02 9.11 19.63
C PRO A 482 -16.62 8.74 18.21
N ARG A 483 -16.32 7.46 18.00
CA ARG A 483 -15.97 6.90 16.69
C ARG A 483 -17.15 6.99 15.72
N PRO A 484 -16.92 7.37 14.44
CA PRO A 484 -17.90 7.21 13.37
C PRO A 484 -18.25 5.73 13.15
N ALA A 485 -19.46 5.46 12.66
CA ALA A 485 -20.10 4.16 12.65
C ALA A 485 -19.38 3.03 11.87
N TRP A 486 -18.39 3.35 11.02
CA TRP A 486 -17.76 2.37 10.11
C TRP A 486 -16.68 1.48 10.76
N ALA A 487 -16.20 1.80 11.98
CA ALA A 487 -15.06 1.10 12.60
C ALA A 487 -15.42 -0.02 13.61
N ARG A 488 -16.64 -0.56 13.58
CA ARG A 488 -17.08 -1.63 14.50
C ARG A 488 -17.19 -2.98 13.79
N GLN A 489 -16.09 -3.73 13.68
CA GLN A 489 -16.06 -5.20 13.87
C GLN A 489 -14.63 -5.75 13.79
N ALA A 490 -14.28 -6.55 14.80
CA ALA A 490 -12.93 -6.97 15.15
C ALA A 490 -12.63 -8.42 14.70
N PHE A 491 -11.41 -8.67 14.23
CA PHE A 491 -10.80 -10.01 14.17
C PHE A 491 -9.96 -10.25 15.44
N ARG A 492 -10.20 -11.37 16.13
CA ARG A 492 -9.41 -11.86 17.27
C ARG A 492 -8.10 -12.50 16.78
N ARG A 493 -6.97 -12.22 17.46
CA ARG A 493 -5.66 -12.88 17.27
C ARG A 493 -5.54 -14.15 18.13
N PRO A 494 -4.81 -15.20 17.70
CA PRO A 494 -4.38 -16.30 18.55
C PRO A 494 -3.07 -15.97 19.29
N ILE A 495 -2.93 -16.57 20.48
CA ILE A 495 -1.77 -16.50 21.38
C ILE A 495 -0.75 -17.55 20.93
N THR A 496 0.52 -17.16 20.73
CA THR A 496 1.65 -18.10 20.60
C THR A 496 2.80 -17.65 21.50
N ARG A 497 3.34 -18.61 22.26
CA ARG A 497 4.53 -18.49 23.11
C ARG A 497 5.76 -18.36 22.20
N VAL A 498 6.67 -17.44 22.52
CA VAL A 498 7.99 -17.36 21.90
C VAL A 498 8.91 -18.35 22.62
N SER A 499 9.50 -19.27 21.87
CA SER A 499 10.57 -20.17 22.32
C SER A 499 11.94 -19.57 22.03
N ASP A 500 12.86 -19.72 22.97
CA ASP A 500 14.27 -19.37 22.85
C ASP A 500 14.98 -20.18 21.76
N SER A 501 15.62 -19.50 20.80
CA SER A 501 16.90 -19.84 20.15
C SER A 501 17.01 -19.21 18.77
N ALA A 502 17.90 -18.22 18.63
CA ALA A 502 18.59 -17.90 17.38
C ALA A 502 19.80 -17.01 17.67
N VAL A 503 20.93 -17.65 18.00
CA VAL A 503 22.26 -17.03 18.00
C VAL A 503 22.68 -16.83 16.55
N GLY A 504 22.99 -15.59 16.17
CA GLY A 504 23.52 -15.22 14.86
C GLY A 504 24.33 -13.93 14.96
N ASN A 505 25.65 -14.07 14.85
CA ASN A 505 26.68 -13.02 14.94
C ASN A 505 26.36 -11.79 14.07
N GLY A 506 26.39 -10.59 14.68
CA GLY A 506 26.46 -9.29 14.00
C GLY A 506 25.17 -8.45 13.95
N GLY A 507 24.13 -8.79 14.71
CA GLY A 507 22.90 -8.00 14.78
C GLY A 507 22.97 -6.85 15.80
N GLU A 508 22.46 -5.66 15.44
CA GLU A 508 22.23 -4.58 16.40
C GLU A 508 21.36 -5.07 17.57
N ASP A 509 21.82 -4.83 18.79
CA ASP A 509 21.10 -5.22 19.99
C ASP A 509 19.80 -4.43 20.14
N HIS A 510 18.68 -5.14 20.07
CA HIS A 510 17.34 -4.55 20.09
C HIS A 510 16.73 -4.45 21.48
N ARG A 511 17.41 -4.85 22.56
CA ARG A 511 16.84 -4.83 23.93
C ARG A 511 16.53 -3.42 24.43
N GLN A 512 15.54 -3.34 25.30
CA GLN A 512 15.21 -2.14 26.07
C GLN A 512 16.39 -1.76 26.96
N LYS A 513 16.65 -0.46 27.14
CA LYS A 513 17.61 0.03 28.14
C LYS A 513 16.96 1.17 28.94
N ILE A 514 17.62 1.57 30.00
CA ILE A 514 17.25 2.63 30.91
C ILE A 514 18.30 3.73 30.95
N VAL A 515 17.88 4.91 31.39
CA VAL A 515 18.75 5.99 31.86
C VAL A 515 18.14 6.53 33.15
N ASP A 516 18.74 6.17 34.27
CA ASP A 516 18.28 6.56 35.59
C ASP A 516 19.33 7.46 36.23
N VAL A 517 18.94 8.67 36.59
CA VAL A 517 19.82 9.66 37.19
C VAL A 517 19.32 9.97 38.60
N PHE A 518 20.18 9.72 39.58
CA PHE A 518 19.90 9.98 40.99
C PHE A 518 20.85 11.06 41.51
N ARG A 519 20.35 11.93 42.37
CA ARG A 519 21.18 12.71 43.29
C ARG A 519 21.15 12.03 44.63
N VAL A 520 22.31 11.66 45.12
CA VAL A 520 22.44 10.90 46.36
C VAL A 520 23.35 11.61 47.35
N ARG A 521 23.09 11.44 48.64
CA ARG A 521 23.89 11.97 49.74
C ARG A 521 24.34 10.84 50.66
N PRO A 522 25.61 10.78 51.09
CA PRO A 522 26.04 9.77 52.05
C PRO A 522 25.37 9.98 53.41
N GLN A 523 24.90 8.90 54.04
CA GLN A 523 24.26 8.90 55.36
C GLN A 523 25.29 9.22 56.46
N HIS A 524 26.53 8.75 56.30
CA HIS A 524 27.61 8.92 57.28
C HIS A 524 28.98 9.07 56.60
N GLY A 525 29.67 10.20 56.85
CA GLY A 525 31.05 10.44 56.38
C GLY A 525 31.20 10.62 54.86
N GLU A 526 32.44 10.79 54.39
CA GLU A 526 32.75 10.75 52.95
C GLU A 526 32.75 9.30 52.44
N ALA A 527 32.18 9.07 51.26
CA ALA A 527 32.15 7.75 50.67
C ALA A 527 33.57 7.28 50.29
N PRO A 528 33.93 6.00 50.51
CA PRO A 528 35.22 5.46 50.10
C PRO A 528 35.49 5.67 48.61
N ALA A 529 36.75 5.92 48.22
CA ALA A 529 37.11 6.24 46.83
C ALA A 529 36.74 5.14 45.81
N ASP A 530 36.66 3.88 46.27
CA ASP A 530 36.32 2.69 45.48
C ASP A 530 34.83 2.29 45.60
N CYS A 531 34.00 3.10 46.26
CA CYS A 531 32.60 2.73 46.52
C CYS A 531 31.81 2.51 45.23
N TRP A 532 32.00 3.35 44.21
CA TRP A 532 31.28 3.28 42.94
C TRP A 532 31.77 2.12 42.07
N GLU A 533 33.03 1.73 42.17
CA GLU A 533 33.55 0.54 41.47
C GLU A 533 32.91 -0.74 42.03
N ARG A 534 32.83 -0.85 43.36
CA ARG A 534 32.18 -1.98 44.04
C ARG A 534 30.67 -2.01 43.80
N TYR A 535 30.01 -0.86 43.91
CA TYR A 535 28.59 -0.71 43.58
C TYR A 535 28.30 -1.16 42.14
N THR A 536 29.15 -0.77 41.19
CA THR A 536 28.99 -1.17 39.78
C THR A 536 29.19 -2.68 39.61
N ALA A 537 30.18 -3.26 40.27
CA ALA A 537 30.43 -4.71 40.20
C ALA A 537 29.27 -5.52 40.79
N ASP A 538 28.72 -5.11 41.93
CA ASP A 538 27.57 -5.77 42.56
C ASP A 538 26.30 -5.61 41.73
N LEU A 539 26.06 -4.42 41.16
CA LEU A 539 24.95 -4.20 40.24
C LEU A 539 25.05 -5.11 39.02
N LEU A 540 26.24 -5.22 38.41
CA LEU A 540 26.48 -6.11 37.26
C LEU A 540 26.38 -7.59 37.60
N ALA A 541 26.61 -7.99 38.85
CA ALA A 541 26.44 -9.38 39.29
C ALA A 541 24.96 -9.74 39.56
N LEU A 542 24.12 -8.74 39.82
CA LEU A 542 22.70 -8.89 40.12
C LEU A 542 21.80 -8.76 38.86
N LEU A 543 22.28 -8.07 37.83
CA LEU A 543 21.67 -7.95 36.49
C LEU A 543 22.06 -9.12 35.59
#